data_AF-A0A938VYM5-F1
#
_entry.id   AF-A0A938VYM5-F1
#
_cell.length_a   1.000
_cell.length_b   1.000
_cell.length_c   1.000
_cell.angle_alpha   90.00
_cell.angle_beta   90.00
_cell.angle_gamma   90.00
#
_symmetry.space_group_name_H-M   'P 1'
#
loop_
_entity.id
_entity.type
_entity.pdbx_description
1 polymer ?
#
loop_
_entity_poly.entity_id
_entity_poly.type
_entity_poly.pdbx_seq_one_letter_code
_entity_poly.pdbx_strand_id
1 'polypeptide(L)'
;MGADLPVTITDALEVAKWLRDPARCAYPPDQVRLLTGPAACRSDVLKALDQLAAQVKADPDTTTVVYFSGHDTETPDYYFLPYDYSTTDLPSTAVSDAEFTDRLRTIRARKLMVLLDC
;
A
#
# COMPACT_ATOMS: atom_id res chain seq x y z
N MET A 1 21.81 -1.84 6.01
CA MET A 1 21.38 -0.71 6.87
C MET A 1 20.02 -0.27 6.35
N GLY A 2 18.95 -0.94 6.77
CA GLY A 2 17.57 -0.49 6.56
C GLY A 2 16.97 -0.39 7.95
N ALA A 3 17.14 0.76 8.59
CA ALA A 3 16.51 0.97 9.89
C ALA A 3 15.00 1.10 9.66
N ASP A 4 14.20 0.42 10.49
CA ASP A 4 12.80 0.76 10.71
C ASP A 4 12.74 2.28 10.91
N LEU A 5 12.07 2.96 9.98
CA LEU A 5 11.81 4.39 10.08
C LEU A 5 10.49 4.51 10.87
N PRO A 6 10.51 4.85 12.17
CA PRO A 6 9.25 4.91 12.95
C PRO A 6 8.30 5.98 12.39
N VAL A 7 8.85 6.92 11.62
CA VAL A 7 8.11 7.95 10.90
C VAL A 7 7.16 7.36 9.87
N THR A 8 7.54 6.34 9.09
CA THR A 8 6.67 5.78 8.03
C THR A 8 5.43 5.08 8.61
N ILE A 9 5.59 4.42 9.77
CA ILE A 9 4.46 3.87 10.54
C ILE A 9 3.55 5.01 11.02
N THR A 10 4.13 6.11 11.52
CA THR A 10 3.38 7.27 12.00
C THR A 10 2.60 7.94 10.86
N ASP A 11 3.20 8.06 9.68
CA ASP A 11 2.56 8.66 8.51
C ASP A 11 1.36 7.81 8.05
N ALA A 12 1.55 6.48 7.93
CA ALA A 12 0.46 5.57 7.58
C ALA A 12 -0.69 5.59 8.61
N LEU A 13 -0.37 5.71 9.90
CA LEU A 13 -1.37 5.83 10.98
C LEU A 13 -2.18 7.12 10.86
N GLU A 14 -1.52 8.27 10.66
CA GLU A 14 -2.20 9.56 10.55
C GLU A 14 -3.01 9.67 9.25
N VAL A 15 -2.51 9.16 8.12
CA VAL A 15 -3.28 9.08 6.87
C VAL A 15 -4.52 8.20 7.05
N ALA A 16 -4.39 7.00 7.63
CA ALA A 16 -5.54 6.13 7.87
C ALA A 16 -6.58 6.77 8.80
N LYS A 17 -6.14 7.51 9.82
CA LYS A 17 -7.00 8.29 10.71
C LYS A 17 -7.74 9.39 9.95
N TRP A 18 -7.08 10.14 9.08
CA TRP A 18 -7.72 11.20 8.29
C TRP A 18 -8.70 10.65 7.24
N LEU A 19 -8.39 9.50 6.64
CA LEU A 19 -9.30 8.82 5.73
C LEU A 19 -10.61 8.43 6.44
N ARG A 20 -10.53 7.97 7.69
CA ARG A 20 -11.69 7.55 8.49
C ARG A 20 -12.45 8.70 9.16
N ASP A 21 -11.84 9.87 9.30
CA ASP A 21 -12.44 11.02 9.98
C ASP A 21 -13.74 11.47 9.28
N PRO A 22 -14.91 11.41 9.95
CA PRO A 22 -16.19 11.82 9.37
C PRO A 22 -16.27 13.29 8.97
N ALA A 23 -15.43 14.15 9.55
CA ALA A 23 -15.34 15.56 9.20
C ALA A 23 -14.43 15.81 7.98
N ARG A 24 -13.80 14.76 7.44
CA ARG A 24 -12.86 14.83 6.29
C ARG A 24 -13.30 13.90 5.16
N CYS A 25 -12.61 12.78 4.97
CA CYS A 25 -12.86 11.86 3.86
C CYS A 25 -14.00 10.87 4.17
N ALA A 26 -14.29 10.63 5.45
CA ALA A 26 -15.41 9.81 5.92
C ALA A 26 -15.47 8.40 5.31
N TYR A 27 -14.33 7.79 4.97
CA TYR A 27 -14.32 6.38 4.55
C TYR A 27 -14.79 5.51 5.72
N PRO A 28 -15.71 4.55 5.49
CA PRO A 28 -16.12 3.60 6.51
C PRO A 28 -14.88 2.91 7.13
N PRO A 29 -14.79 2.80 8.47
CA PRO A 29 -13.60 2.24 9.12
C PRO A 29 -13.21 0.84 8.64
N ASP A 30 -14.19 0.02 8.27
CA ASP A 30 -14.05 -1.33 7.72
C ASP A 30 -13.58 -1.36 6.25
N GLN A 31 -13.65 -0.23 5.54
CA GLN A 31 -13.13 -0.05 4.18
C GLN A 31 -11.71 0.51 4.14
N VAL A 32 -11.14 0.89 5.28
CA VAL A 32 -9.76 1.38 5.38
C VAL A 32 -8.88 0.30 6.00
N ARG A 33 -8.00 -0.28 5.18
CA ARG A 33 -7.02 -1.29 5.61
C ARG A 33 -5.69 -0.59 5.90
N LEU A 34 -5.11 -0.87 7.07
CA LEU A 34 -3.81 -0.34 7.49
C LEU A 34 -2.85 -1.51 7.71
N LEU A 35 -1.72 -1.49 7.00
CA LEU A 35 -0.63 -2.46 7.16
C LEU A 35 0.62 -1.70 7.64
N THR A 36 1.15 -2.07 8.80
CA THR A 36 2.33 -1.45 9.40
C THR A 36 3.17 -2.50 10.12
N GLY A 37 4.48 -2.27 10.25
CA GLY A 37 5.38 -3.19 10.94
C GLY A 37 5.29 -4.61 10.34
N PRO A 38 5.24 -5.67 11.15
CA PRO A 38 5.17 -7.06 10.65
C PRO A 38 4.00 -7.37 9.70
N ALA A 39 2.89 -6.63 9.78
CA ALA A 39 1.75 -6.80 8.88
C ALA A 39 1.98 -6.16 7.50
N ALA A 40 2.98 -5.28 7.35
CA ALA A 40 3.42 -4.75 6.07
C ALA A 40 4.42 -5.69 5.38
N CYS A 41 4.22 -7.01 5.51
CA CYS A 41 4.98 -8.01 4.78
C CYS A 41 4.53 -8.10 3.32
N ARG A 42 5.38 -8.60 2.42
CA ARG A 42 5.10 -8.70 0.99
C ARG A 42 3.75 -9.35 0.71
N SER A 43 3.51 -10.50 1.33
CA SER A 43 2.31 -11.30 1.06
C SER A 43 1.01 -10.57 1.43
N ASP A 44 1.00 -9.86 2.56
CA ASP A 44 -0.17 -9.13 3.03
C ASP A 44 -0.42 -7.85 2.23
N VAL A 45 0.64 -7.15 1.79
CA VAL A 45 0.53 -5.99 0.89
C VAL A 45 -0.13 -6.39 -0.43
N LEU A 46 0.39 -7.43 -1.08
CA LEU A 46 -0.14 -7.91 -2.36
C LEU A 46 -1.59 -8.41 -2.22
N LYS A 47 -1.87 -9.16 -1.15
CA LYS A 47 -3.22 -9.63 -0.83
C LYS A 47 -4.18 -8.47 -0.57
N ALA A 48 -3.75 -7.41 0.11
CA ALA A 48 -4.58 -6.24 0.38
C ALA A 48 -4.94 -5.49 -0.91
N LEU A 49 -4.01 -5.37 -1.86
CA LEU A 49 -4.28 -4.81 -3.19
C LEU A 49 -5.30 -5.66 -3.97
N ASP A 50 -5.14 -6.99 -3.95
CA ASP A 50 -6.07 -7.92 -4.61
C ASP A 50 -7.48 -7.84 -3.99
N GLN A 51 -7.55 -7.75 -2.66
CA GLN A 51 -8.81 -7.59 -1.93
C GLN A 51 -9.47 -6.23 -2.19
N LEU A 52 -8.67 -5.16 -2.28
CA LEU A 52 -9.16 -3.82 -2.61
C LEU A 52 -9.76 -3.81 -4.02
N ALA A 53 -9.07 -4.40 -5.00
CA ALA A 53 -9.59 -4.55 -6.35
C ALA A 53 -10.92 -5.34 -6.38
N ALA A 54 -11.04 -6.40 -5.57
CA ALA A 54 -12.28 -7.17 -5.46
C ALA A 54 -13.43 -6.37 -4.81
N GLN A 55 -13.15 -5.56 -3.78
CA GLN A 55 -14.14 -4.69 -3.15
C GLN A 55 -14.66 -3.63 -4.11
N VAL A 56 -13.76 -2.97 -4.85
CA VAL A 56 -14.11 -1.93 -5.83
C VAL A 56 -14.98 -2.48 -6.96
N LYS A 57 -14.84 -3.75 -7.34
CA LYS A 57 -15.73 -4.36 -8.35
C LYS A 57 -17.20 -4.38 -7.94
N ALA A 58 -17.50 -4.41 -6.64
CA ALA A 58 -18.88 -4.37 -6.15
C ALA A 58 -19.50 -2.97 -6.26
N ASP A 59 -18.66 -1.92 -6.28
CA ASP A 59 -19.08 -0.53 -6.47
C ASP A 59 -18.03 0.27 -7.29
N PRO A 60 -18.17 0.27 -8.63
CA PRO A 60 -17.19 0.90 -9.51
C PRO A 60 -17.23 2.43 -9.49
N ASP A 61 -18.27 3.08 -8.91
CA ASP A 61 -18.35 4.55 -8.82
C ASP A 61 -17.52 5.12 -7.64
N THR A 62 -16.79 4.24 -6.95
CA THR A 62 -15.96 4.58 -5.79
C THR A 62 -14.77 5.47 -6.12
N THR A 63 -14.32 6.21 -5.10
CA THR A 63 -12.97 6.78 -5.04
C THR A 63 -12.12 5.87 -4.17
N THR A 64 -10.97 5.43 -4.67
CA THR A 64 -10.04 4.54 -3.97
C THR A 64 -8.72 5.27 -3.72
N VAL A 65 -8.15 5.08 -2.54
CA VAL A 65 -6.86 5.65 -2.15
C VAL A 65 -5.90 4.51 -1.80
N VAL A 66 -4.69 4.56 -2.37
CA VAL A 66 -3.55 3.73 -1.96
C VAL A 66 -2.46 4.68 -1.48
N TYR A 67 -2.06 4.55 -0.21
CA TYR A 67 -0.95 5.29 0.37
C TYR A 67 0.14 4.30 0.76
N PHE A 68 1.38 4.58 0.37
CA PHE A 68 2.55 3.83 0.77
C PHE A 68 3.58 4.81 1.35
N SER A 69 4.16 4.43 2.49
CA SER A 69 5.30 5.11 3.09
C SER A 69 6.33 4.08 3.53
N GLY A 70 7.55 4.17 3.01
CA GLY A 70 8.54 3.12 3.20
C GLY A 70 9.72 3.22 2.25
N HIS A 71 10.68 2.32 2.44
CA HIS A 71 11.87 2.31 1.61
C HIS A 71 11.59 1.76 0.22
N ASP A 72 12.34 2.27 -0.75
CA ASP A 72 12.50 1.68 -2.06
C ASP A 72 13.98 1.42 -2.38
N THR A 73 14.21 0.69 -3.47
CA THR A 73 15.55 0.52 -4.04
C THR A 73 15.42 0.31 -5.53
N GLU A 74 16.43 0.75 -6.28
CA GLU A 74 16.55 0.53 -7.72
C GLU A 74 17.85 -0.22 -8.02
N THR A 75 17.78 -1.52 -8.33
CA THR A 75 18.98 -2.32 -8.73
C THR A 75 18.63 -3.72 -9.24
N PRO A 76 18.67 -4.00 -10.56
CA PRO A 76 18.54 -3.05 -11.67
C PRO A 76 17.11 -2.50 -11.83
N ASP A 77 16.13 -3.14 -11.22
CA ASP A 77 14.71 -2.75 -11.25
C ASP A 77 14.32 -2.01 -9.97
N TYR A 78 13.22 -1.26 -10.04
CA TYR A 78 12.64 -0.55 -8.89
C TYR A 78 11.77 -1.48 -8.04
N TYR A 79 11.99 -1.47 -6.73
CA TYR A 79 11.26 -2.26 -5.74
C TYR A 79 10.83 -1.41 -4.56
N PHE A 80 9.58 -1.55 -4.15
CA PHE A 80 9.12 -1.19 -2.82
C PHE A 80 9.56 -2.28 -1.83
N LEU A 81 10.03 -1.90 -0.64
CA LEU A 81 10.60 -2.80 0.35
C LEU A 81 9.61 -3.03 1.52
N PRO A 82 8.91 -4.18 1.57
CA PRO A 82 8.06 -4.57 2.68
C PRO A 82 8.88 -4.90 3.93
N TYR A 83 8.23 -5.09 5.07
CA TYR A 83 8.90 -5.39 6.35
C TYR A 83 9.81 -6.62 6.30
N ASP A 84 9.42 -7.65 5.56
CA ASP A 84 10.12 -8.94 5.44
C ASP A 84 11.08 -9.02 4.25
N TYR A 85 11.46 -7.88 3.65
CA TYR A 85 12.37 -7.86 2.53
C TYR A 85 13.75 -8.43 2.88
N SER A 86 14.40 -9.03 1.88
CA SER A 86 15.75 -9.54 1.96
C SER A 86 16.59 -8.96 0.84
N THR A 87 17.68 -8.27 1.20
CA THR A 87 18.62 -7.69 0.21
C THR A 87 19.34 -8.74 -0.63
N THR A 88 19.33 -10.01 -0.21
CA THR A 88 19.91 -11.12 -0.98
C THR A 88 18.90 -11.82 -1.88
N ASP A 89 17.61 -11.51 -1.75
CA ASP A 89 16.53 -12.10 -2.54
C ASP A 89 15.35 -11.11 -2.72
N LEU A 90 15.67 -9.94 -3.29
CA LEU A 90 14.67 -8.92 -3.59
C LEU A 90 13.55 -9.43 -4.51
N PRO A 91 13.81 -10.23 -5.56
CA PRO A 91 12.74 -10.68 -6.47
C PRO A 91 11.63 -11.47 -5.78
N SER A 92 11.93 -12.18 -4.68
CA SER A 92 10.92 -12.99 -3.96
C SER A 92 10.31 -12.28 -2.74
N THR A 93 11.04 -11.32 -2.15
CA THR A 93 10.70 -10.69 -0.86
C THR A 93 10.32 -9.22 -0.95
N ALA A 94 10.65 -8.53 -2.05
CA ALA A 94 10.22 -7.16 -2.32
C ALA A 94 9.03 -7.13 -3.29
N VAL A 95 8.43 -5.94 -3.47
CA VAL A 95 7.37 -5.73 -4.47
C VAL A 95 7.94 -4.89 -5.59
N SER A 96 8.05 -5.46 -6.80
CA SER A 96 8.56 -4.70 -7.96
C SER A 96 7.55 -3.65 -8.42
N ASP A 97 8.03 -2.59 -9.08
CA ASP A 97 7.17 -1.60 -9.73
C ASP A 97 6.16 -2.26 -10.67
N ALA A 98 6.61 -3.19 -11.51
CA ALA A 98 5.74 -3.92 -12.42
C ALA A 98 4.62 -4.67 -11.68
N GLU A 99 4.96 -5.37 -10.59
CA GLU A 99 3.99 -6.13 -9.79
C GLU A 99 2.98 -5.22 -9.08
N PHE A 100 3.46 -4.10 -8.54
CA PHE A 100 2.63 -3.08 -7.90
C PHE A 100 1.68 -2.44 -8.92
N THR A 101 2.23 -1.97 -10.04
CA THR A 101 1.49 -1.33 -11.13
C THR A 101 0.43 -2.25 -11.73
N ASP A 102 0.75 -3.53 -11.95
CA ASP A 102 -0.22 -4.48 -12.49
C ASP A 102 -1.39 -4.72 -11.56
N ARG A 103 -1.14 -4.81 -10.24
CA ARG A 103 -2.23 -4.90 -9.24
C ARG A 103 -3.07 -3.63 -9.17
N LEU A 104 -2.43 -2.44 -9.17
CA LEU A 104 -3.16 -1.17 -9.20
C LEU A 104 -4.09 -1.06 -10.42
N ARG A 105 -3.66 -1.54 -11.59
CA ARG A 105 -4.49 -1.58 -12.82
C ARG A 105 -5.72 -2.49 -12.70
N THR A 106 -5.75 -3.41 -11.74
CA THR A 106 -6.94 -4.24 -11.46
C THR A 106 -7.99 -3.52 -10.63
N ILE A 107 -7.62 -2.43 -9.94
CA ILE A 107 -8.52 -1.60 -9.13
C ILE A 107 -9.30 -0.66 -10.08
N ARG A 108 -10.47 -1.12 -10.51
CA ARG A 108 -11.33 -0.41 -11.48
C ARG A 108 -12.33 0.54 -10.81
N ALA A 109 -11.82 1.47 -10.03
CA ALA A 109 -12.59 2.55 -9.42
C ALA A 109 -12.80 3.70 -10.41
N ARG A 110 -13.82 4.54 -10.19
CA ARG A 110 -13.98 5.78 -10.95
C ARG A 110 -12.80 6.73 -10.75
N LYS A 111 -12.21 6.74 -9.55
CA LYS A 111 -11.00 7.49 -9.22
C LYS A 111 -10.07 6.62 -8.39
N LEU A 112 -8.83 6.50 -8.81
CA LEU A 112 -7.74 5.89 -8.04
C LEU A 112 -6.68 6.96 -7.76
N MET A 113 -6.45 7.24 -6.48
CA MET A 113 -5.39 8.13 -6.01
C MET A 113 -4.29 7.29 -5.38
N VAL A 114 -3.08 7.39 -5.91
CA VAL A 114 -1.90 6.70 -5.38
C VAL A 114 -0.95 7.76 -4.85
N LEU A 115 -0.56 7.63 -3.58
CA LEU A 115 0.41 8.48 -2.91
C LEU A 115 1.57 7.61 -2.46
N LEU A 116 2.77 7.98 -2.89
CA LEU A 116 4.00 7.29 -2.58
C LEU A 116 4.90 8.26 -1.82
N ASP A 117 5.32 7.86 -0.63
CA ASP A 117 6.20 8.60 0.29
C ASP A 117 7.44 7.72 0.55
N CYS A 118 8.38 7.78 -0.38
CA CYS A 118 9.54 6.89 -0.45
C CYS A 118 10.85 7.69 -0.39
#